data_AF-A0A9W9G5F6-F1
#
_entry.id   AF-A0A9W9G5F6-F1
#
_cell.length_a   1.000
_cell.length_b   1.000
_cell.length_c   1.000
_cell.angle_alpha   90.00
_cell.angle_beta   90.00
_cell.angle_gamma   90.00
#
_symmetry.space_group_name_H-M   'P 1'
#
loop_
_entity.id
_entity.type
_entity.pdbx_description
1 polymer ?
#
loop_
_entity_poly.entity_id
_entity_poly.type
_entity_poly.pdbx_seq_one_letter_code
_entity_poly.pdbx_strand_id
1 'polypeptide(L)'
;MHRKCPLTREEQNSPHPAPDPYRWTTSQRSQPGARSHGKPWLDGPICRWVYSGCPPVRTQRPTGRRPADGSDHEYITNLRTLNQVRSRLEDVVLTFGDAMEWPLPPSEIFFSSSFISVSGVDFTAGGHDQEEKGQETMKKLRNQITQLLESDGGGRTGLDAATHRIETLRALATVWKGSAEEKARHRFVDTLERLLEERRRILDHQQKIADQNQRGPKSRSEQKRDSDSGGPGGGLFRNLQRLREEIYLE
;
A
#
# COMPACT_ATOMS: atom_id res chain seq x y z
N MET A 1 88.94 10.79 -12.65
CA MET A 1 88.23 10.58 -13.92
C MET A 1 86.78 11.02 -13.70
N HIS A 2 86.37 12.21 -14.17
CA HIS A 2 85.61 12.41 -15.44
C HIS A 2 84.25 11.66 -15.39
N ARG A 3 83.05 12.26 -15.51
CA ARG A 3 82.60 13.44 -16.27
C ARG A 3 81.31 14.06 -15.70
N LYS A 4 81.03 15.28 -16.19
CA LYS A 4 79.86 16.16 -16.02
C LYS A 4 78.55 15.64 -16.68
N CYS A 5 77.41 16.12 -16.14
CA CYS A 5 76.02 16.39 -16.59
C CYS A 5 75.62 16.17 -18.09
N PRO A 6 74.33 15.93 -18.44
CA PRO A 6 73.28 16.99 -18.47
C PRO A 6 71.80 16.60 -18.23
N LEU A 7 70.97 17.65 -18.19
CA LEU A 7 69.49 17.77 -18.12
C LEU A 7 68.66 16.88 -19.07
N THR A 8 67.46 16.49 -18.60
CA THR A 8 66.13 16.44 -19.28
C THR A 8 65.11 16.58 -18.13
N ARG A 9 64.10 17.47 -18.04
CA ARG A 9 63.03 18.02 -18.91
C ARG A 9 62.09 16.98 -19.52
N GLU A 10 61.18 16.47 -18.68
CA GLU A 10 59.84 15.97 -19.03
C GLU A 10 58.88 16.73 -18.12
N GLU A 11 58.24 17.80 -18.59
CA GLU A 11 57.08 17.84 -19.47
C GLU A 11 55.80 17.30 -18.82
N GLN A 12 54.87 18.24 -18.69
CA GLN A 12 53.57 18.16 -18.07
C GLN A 12 52.68 17.18 -18.84
N ASN A 13 52.02 16.25 -18.15
CA ASN A 13 50.82 15.62 -18.69
C ASN A 13 49.87 15.23 -17.55
N SER A 14 49.16 16.23 -17.02
CA SER A 14 47.97 15.99 -16.20
C SER A 14 46.80 15.67 -17.13
N PRO A 15 46.08 14.56 -16.94
CA PRO A 15 44.92 14.25 -17.76
C PRO A 15 43.80 15.24 -17.45
N HIS A 16 43.39 16.00 -18.48
CA HIS A 16 42.15 16.75 -18.47
C HIS A 16 40.96 15.80 -18.25
N PRO A 17 40.07 16.06 -17.28
CA PRO A 17 38.81 15.32 -17.20
C PRO A 17 37.95 15.65 -18.43
N ALA A 18 37.37 14.61 -19.02
CA ALA A 18 36.44 14.72 -20.14
C ALA A 18 35.24 15.63 -19.76
N PRO A 19 34.73 16.44 -20.69
CA PRO A 19 33.55 17.26 -20.44
C PRO A 19 32.32 16.37 -20.24
N ASP A 20 31.63 16.62 -19.13
CA ASP A 20 30.42 15.91 -18.71
C ASP A 20 29.26 16.21 -19.69
N PRO A 21 28.69 15.18 -20.37
CA PRO A 21 27.64 15.38 -21.37
C PRO A 21 26.29 15.85 -20.79
N TYR A 22 26.18 16.01 -19.47
CA TYR A 22 24.94 16.43 -18.79
C TYR A 22 24.97 17.85 -18.22
N ARG A 23 25.99 18.67 -18.55
CA ARG A 23 26.07 20.07 -18.08
C ARG A 23 25.29 21.02 -18.99
N TRP A 24 23.99 21.12 -18.78
CA TRP A 24 23.17 22.18 -19.37
C TRP A 24 23.47 23.50 -18.65
N THR A 25 23.97 24.48 -19.40
CA THR A 25 24.15 25.85 -18.92
C THR A 25 22.81 26.58 -18.96
N THR A 26 22.22 26.83 -17.80
CA THR A 26 21.05 27.71 -17.68
C THR A 26 21.48 29.15 -17.88
N SER A 27 21.36 29.64 -19.11
CA SER A 27 21.46 31.07 -19.43
C SER A 27 20.26 31.79 -18.81
N GLN A 28 20.46 32.41 -17.64
CA GLN A 28 19.51 33.36 -17.07
C GLN A 28 19.48 34.62 -17.95
N ARG A 29 18.48 34.69 -18.83
CA ARG A 29 18.05 35.94 -19.43
C ARG A 29 17.03 36.60 -18.49
N SER A 30 17.47 37.61 -17.75
CA SER A 30 16.59 38.55 -17.06
C SER A 30 15.66 39.24 -18.05
N GLN A 31 14.36 39.26 -17.74
CA GLN A 31 13.47 40.33 -18.17
C GLN A 31 12.70 40.89 -16.95
N PRO A 32 12.51 42.22 -16.87
CA PRO A 32 11.82 42.86 -15.77
C PRO A 32 10.30 42.86 -15.98
N GLY A 33 9.59 43.00 -14.87
CA GLY A 33 8.16 42.75 -14.76
C GLY A 33 7.22 43.83 -15.27
N ALA A 34 5.94 43.48 -15.21
CA ALA A 34 4.82 44.40 -15.19
C ALA A 34 3.70 43.81 -14.33
N ARG A 35 3.24 44.62 -13.37
CA ARG A 35 2.12 44.34 -12.47
C ARG A 35 0.78 44.55 -13.17
N SER A 36 -0.19 43.83 -12.63
CA SER A 36 -1.57 44.25 -12.32
C SER A 36 -2.68 44.13 -13.38
N HIS A 37 -3.80 43.63 -12.84
CA HIS A 37 -5.21 43.76 -13.20
C HIS A 37 -5.88 42.65 -14.01
N GLY A 38 -6.94 42.11 -13.41
CA GLY A 38 -8.09 41.54 -14.11
C GLY A 38 -8.28 40.03 -13.94
N LYS A 39 -9.11 39.62 -12.97
CA LYS A 39 -10.09 38.55 -13.24
C LYS A 39 -11.19 39.20 -14.10
N PRO A 40 -11.69 38.55 -15.15
CA PRO A 40 -12.79 37.62 -14.89
C PRO A 40 -12.68 36.31 -15.68
N TRP A 41 -13.26 35.28 -15.07
CA TRP A 41 -13.65 34.05 -15.75
C TRP A 41 -14.75 34.35 -16.76
N LEU A 42 -14.83 33.50 -17.79
CA LEU A 42 -15.80 33.47 -18.89
C LEU A 42 -15.43 34.36 -20.09
N ASP A 43 -14.55 33.84 -20.95
CA ASP A 43 -14.68 33.94 -22.41
C ASP A 43 -13.60 33.07 -23.06
N GLY A 44 -13.86 31.75 -23.03
CA GLY A 44 -13.17 30.83 -23.93
C GLY A 44 -13.87 30.88 -25.30
N PRO A 45 -13.14 30.92 -26.43
CA PRO A 45 -13.78 30.70 -27.71
C PRO A 45 -14.34 29.28 -27.72
N ILE A 46 -15.66 29.20 -27.76
CA ILE A 46 -16.39 28.01 -28.21
C ILE A 46 -15.78 27.68 -29.58
N CYS A 47 -15.00 26.60 -29.64
CA CYS A 47 -14.60 25.97 -30.89
C CYS A 47 -15.87 25.51 -31.60
N ARG A 48 -16.48 26.44 -32.34
CA ARG A 48 -17.54 26.19 -33.29
C ARG A 48 -16.90 25.40 -34.42
N TRP A 49 -16.99 24.08 -34.34
CA TRP A 49 -16.79 23.23 -35.51
C TRP A 49 -17.86 23.63 -36.53
N VAL A 50 -17.47 24.51 -37.45
CA VAL A 50 -18.18 24.72 -38.70
C VAL A 50 -18.12 23.37 -39.41
N TYR A 51 -19.27 22.71 -39.51
CA TYR A 51 -19.49 21.60 -40.43
C TYR A 51 -19.40 22.16 -41.85
N SER A 52 -18.17 22.32 -42.33
CA SER A 52 -17.85 22.45 -43.75
C SER A 52 -18.24 21.10 -44.37
N GLY A 53 -19.20 21.16 -45.30
CA GLY A 53 -19.86 20.00 -45.89
C GLY A 53 -18.90 18.86 -46.25
N CYS A 54 -19.22 17.66 -45.78
CA CYS A 54 -18.68 16.43 -46.33
C CYS A 54 -18.98 16.42 -47.84
N PRO A 55 -17.99 16.22 -48.72
CA PRO A 55 -18.28 15.86 -50.10
C PRO A 55 -19.02 14.52 -50.11
N PRO A 56 -19.96 14.29 -51.04
CA PRO A 56 -20.68 13.02 -51.11
C PRO A 56 -19.67 11.90 -51.28
N VAL A 57 -19.70 10.95 -50.34
CA VAL A 57 -18.92 9.72 -50.42
C VAL A 57 -19.29 9.05 -51.74
N ARG A 58 -18.34 8.95 -52.65
CA ARG A 58 -18.54 8.27 -53.93
C ARG A 58 -18.76 6.80 -53.57
N THR A 59 -20.00 6.34 -53.71
CA THR A 59 -20.36 4.93 -53.58
C THR A 59 -19.63 4.16 -54.67
N GLN A 60 -18.41 3.70 -54.36
CA GLN A 60 -17.77 2.66 -55.15
C GLN A 60 -18.61 1.41 -54.94
N ARG A 61 -19.27 0.93 -56.00
CA ARG A 61 -19.73 -0.46 -56.05
C ARG A 61 -18.52 -1.33 -55.72
N PRO A 62 -18.61 -2.27 -54.77
CA PRO A 62 -17.57 -3.26 -54.62
C PRO A 62 -17.64 -4.15 -55.87
N THR A 63 -16.81 -3.85 -56.87
CA THR A 63 -16.45 -4.84 -57.89
C THR A 63 -15.79 -5.98 -57.13
N GLY A 64 -16.54 -7.08 -57.02
CA GLY A 64 -16.15 -8.27 -56.27
C GLY A 64 -14.78 -8.77 -56.69
N ARG A 65 -13.80 -8.49 -55.84
CA ARG A 65 -12.59 -9.30 -55.71
C ARG A 65 -12.67 -9.83 -54.29
N ARG A 66 -13.21 -11.05 -54.11
CA ARG A 66 -13.16 -11.77 -52.82
C ARG A 66 -11.68 -11.85 -52.44
N PRO A 67 -11.20 -11.13 -51.40
CA PRO A 67 -9.97 -11.57 -50.77
C PRO A 67 -10.28 -12.94 -50.17
N ALA A 68 -9.34 -13.87 -50.33
CA ALA A 68 -9.50 -15.26 -49.96
C ALA A 68 -10.08 -15.42 -48.54
N ASP A 69 -10.87 -16.47 -48.33
CA ASP A 69 -11.48 -16.90 -47.04
C ASP A 69 -10.49 -16.95 -45.85
N GLY A 70 -9.18 -16.80 -46.08
CA GLY A 70 -8.18 -16.66 -45.03
C GLY A 70 -8.11 -15.25 -44.39
N SER A 71 -8.41 -14.17 -45.12
CA SER A 71 -8.26 -12.80 -44.60
C SER A 71 -9.35 -12.40 -43.61
N ASP A 72 -10.60 -12.80 -43.84
CA ASP A 72 -11.70 -12.59 -42.90
C ASP A 72 -11.43 -13.27 -41.56
N HIS A 73 -10.83 -14.47 -41.61
CA HIS A 73 -10.40 -15.17 -40.41
C HIS A 73 -9.30 -14.38 -39.65
N GLU A 74 -8.34 -13.77 -40.36
CA GLU A 74 -7.32 -12.90 -39.75
C GLU A 74 -7.88 -11.60 -39.15
N TYR A 75 -8.86 -10.95 -39.79
CA TYR A 75 -9.51 -9.77 -39.21
C TYR A 75 -10.27 -10.14 -37.94
N ILE A 76 -10.98 -11.27 -37.92
CA ILE A 76 -11.70 -11.76 -36.76
C ILE A 76 -10.74 -12.12 -35.62
N THR A 77 -9.60 -12.77 -35.90
CA THR A 77 -8.60 -13.07 -34.87
C THR A 77 -7.97 -11.79 -34.33
N ASN A 78 -7.63 -10.84 -35.18
CA ASN A 78 -7.10 -9.53 -34.76
C ASN A 78 -8.09 -8.79 -33.85
N LEU A 79 -9.39 -8.78 -34.17
CA LEU A 79 -10.41 -8.16 -33.33
C LEU A 79 -10.55 -8.86 -31.97
N ARG A 80 -10.45 -10.20 -31.92
CA ARG A 80 -10.45 -10.95 -30.65
C ARG A 80 -9.22 -10.60 -29.82
N THR A 81 -8.04 -10.54 -30.44
CA THR A 81 -6.79 -10.13 -29.79
C THR A 81 -6.89 -8.70 -29.26
N LEU A 82 -7.43 -7.75 -30.03
CA LEU A 82 -7.61 -6.38 -29.59
C LEU A 82 -8.58 -6.27 -28.40
N ASN A 83 -9.68 -7.03 -28.38
CA ASN A 83 -10.57 -7.10 -27.22
C ASN A 83 -9.86 -7.67 -25.98
N GLN A 84 -9.03 -8.70 -26.15
CA GLN A 84 -8.24 -9.25 -25.05
C GLN A 84 -7.20 -8.26 -24.52
N VAL A 85 -6.48 -7.58 -25.41
CA VAL A 85 -5.51 -6.54 -25.04
C VAL A 85 -6.21 -5.39 -24.32
N ARG A 86 -7.38 -4.95 -24.82
CA ARG A 86 -8.18 -3.93 -24.16
C ARG A 86 -8.55 -4.33 -22.73
N SER A 87 -9.14 -5.51 -22.53
CA SER A 87 -9.50 -6.00 -21.20
C SER A 87 -8.29 -6.07 -20.27
N ARG A 88 -7.13 -6.55 -20.76
CA ARG A 88 -5.90 -6.58 -19.97
C ARG A 88 -5.39 -5.18 -19.61
N LEU A 89 -5.48 -4.22 -20.52
CA LEU A 89 -5.07 -2.85 -20.24
C LEU A 89 -6.02 -2.16 -19.26
N GLU A 90 -7.33 -2.43 -19.35
CA GLU A 90 -8.32 -1.96 -18.37
C GLU A 90 -7.97 -2.49 -16.97
N ASP A 91 -7.67 -3.79 -16.83
CA ASP A 91 -7.25 -4.39 -15.57
C ASP A 91 -5.94 -3.79 -15.01
N VAL A 92 -4.95 -3.54 -15.87
CA VAL A 92 -3.69 -2.91 -15.48
C VAL A 92 -3.93 -1.48 -15.00
N VAL A 93 -4.73 -0.69 -15.73
CA VAL A 93 -5.04 0.69 -15.35
C VAL A 93 -5.76 0.74 -14.01
N LEU A 94 -6.73 -0.16 -13.78
CA LEU A 94 -7.42 -0.26 -12.50
C LEU A 94 -6.47 -0.65 -11.37
N THR A 95 -5.67 -1.70 -11.57
CA THR A 95 -4.75 -2.20 -10.53
C THR A 95 -3.69 -1.16 -10.14
N PHE A 96 -3.09 -0.48 -11.12
CA PHE A 96 -2.13 0.60 -10.84
C PHE A 96 -2.83 1.84 -10.28
N GLY A 97 -4.05 2.15 -10.73
CA GLY A 97 -4.85 3.25 -10.17
C GLY A 97 -5.12 3.04 -8.68
N ASP A 98 -5.63 1.86 -8.31
CA ASP A 98 -5.92 1.48 -6.93
C ASP A 98 -4.65 1.45 -6.07
N ALA A 99 -3.54 0.96 -6.61
CA ALA A 99 -2.25 0.96 -5.93
C ALA A 99 -1.72 2.40 -5.68
N MET A 100 -2.04 3.34 -6.57
CA MET A 100 -1.67 4.76 -6.47
C MET A 100 -2.61 5.57 -5.56
N GLU A 101 -3.85 5.11 -5.33
CA GLU A 101 -4.77 5.73 -4.36
C GLU A 101 -4.26 5.61 -2.91
N TRP A 102 -3.37 4.66 -2.66
CA TRP A 102 -2.71 4.45 -1.38
C TRP A 102 -1.25 4.95 -1.41
N PRO A 103 -1.00 6.28 -1.31
CA PRO A 103 0.34 6.82 -1.18
C PRO A 103 0.87 6.59 0.23
N LEU A 104 2.16 6.26 0.35
CA LEU A 104 2.84 6.29 1.63
C LEU A 104 3.29 7.71 1.96
N PRO A 105 3.19 8.14 3.23
CA PRO A 105 3.84 9.36 3.66
C PRO A 105 5.36 9.17 3.48
N PRO A 106 6.07 10.17 2.94
CA PRO A 106 7.52 10.09 2.75
C PRO A 106 8.27 9.61 4.00
N SER A 107 7.80 9.99 5.20
CA SER A 107 8.35 9.54 6.49
C SER A 107 8.42 8.01 6.65
N GLU A 108 7.43 7.25 6.17
CA GLU A 108 7.39 5.78 6.26
C GLU A 108 8.33 5.10 5.25
N ILE A 109 8.58 5.75 4.11
CA ILE A 109 9.54 5.29 3.11
C ILE A 109 10.96 5.49 3.63
N PHE A 110 11.24 6.67 4.20
CA PHE A 110 12.55 7.01 4.75
C PHE A 110 12.92 6.22 6.02
N PHE A 111 11.95 5.67 6.77
CA PHE A 111 12.24 4.78 7.90
C PHE A 111 12.85 3.43 7.46
N SER A 112 12.71 3.06 6.18
CA SER A 112 13.33 1.85 5.62
C SER A 112 14.72 2.10 5.03
N SER A 113 15.11 3.35 4.76
CA SER A 113 16.40 3.72 4.18
C SER A 113 17.12 4.74 5.09
N SER A 114 17.96 4.25 5.98
CA SER A 114 18.78 5.09 6.84
C SER A 114 19.70 6.02 6.02
N PHE A 115 19.39 7.31 6.05
CA PHE A 115 20.25 8.48 5.77
C PHE A 115 20.91 8.59 4.39
N ILE A 116 20.25 9.32 3.47
CA ILE A 116 20.95 10.21 2.54
C ILE A 116 20.76 11.64 3.07
N SER A 117 21.68 12.06 3.94
CA SER A 117 21.82 13.47 4.34
C SER A 117 22.48 14.23 3.20
N VAL A 118 21.69 14.63 2.21
CA VAL A 118 22.08 15.67 1.25
C VAL A 118 21.13 16.83 1.47
N SER A 119 21.72 18.00 1.69
CA SER A 119 21.10 19.26 2.07
C SER A 119 19.72 19.48 1.44
N GLY A 120 18.79 19.88 2.30
CA GLY A 120 17.35 20.01 2.05
C GLY A 120 17.01 20.56 0.67
N VAL A 121 16.35 19.72 -0.11
CA VAL A 121 15.46 20.23 -1.14
C VAL A 121 14.24 20.74 -0.36
N ASP A 122 14.07 22.05 -0.32
CA ASP A 122 12.96 22.69 0.36
C ASP A 122 11.64 22.04 -0.07
N PHE A 123 11.00 21.32 0.86
CA PHE A 123 9.59 20.91 0.75
C PHE A 123 8.73 22.19 0.78
N THR A 124 8.77 22.97 -0.29
CA THR A 124 7.96 24.17 -0.47
C THR A 124 6.52 23.74 -0.72
N ALA A 125 5.68 23.89 0.31
CA ALA A 125 4.22 23.69 0.32
C ALA A 125 3.69 22.27 -0.05
N GLY A 126 4.10 21.65 -1.16
CA GLY A 126 3.52 20.38 -1.64
C GLY A 126 3.97 19.11 -0.90
N GLY A 127 5.08 19.17 -0.15
CA GLY A 127 5.56 18.04 0.64
C GLY A 127 4.71 17.74 1.88
N HIS A 128 4.22 18.79 2.54
CA HIS A 128 3.36 18.67 3.70
C HIS A 128 1.99 18.12 3.31
N ASP A 129 1.43 18.59 2.19
CA ASP A 129 0.15 18.10 1.67
C ASP A 129 0.23 16.61 1.29
N GLN A 130 1.37 16.15 0.75
CA GLN A 130 1.58 14.74 0.41
C GLN A 130 1.80 13.87 1.65
N GLU A 131 2.54 14.37 2.65
CA GLU A 131 2.70 13.70 3.95
C GLU A 131 1.36 13.53 4.65
N GLU A 132 0.57 14.61 4.74
CA GLU A 132 -0.76 14.60 5.36
C GLU A 132 -1.70 13.63 4.64
N LYS A 133 -1.78 13.69 3.31
CA LYS A 133 -2.61 12.77 2.51
C LYS A 133 -2.20 11.31 2.68
N GLY A 134 -0.90 11.02 2.72
CA GLY A 134 -0.38 9.68 2.99
C GLY A 134 -0.82 9.16 4.36
N GLN A 135 -0.68 9.98 5.40
CA GLN A 135 -1.13 9.62 6.75
C GLN A 135 -2.65 9.46 6.84
N GLU A 136 -3.42 10.33 6.21
CA GLU A 136 -4.88 10.26 6.17
C GLU A 136 -5.37 8.98 5.50
N THR A 137 -4.79 8.61 4.36
CA THR A 137 -5.18 7.38 3.66
C THR A 137 -4.86 6.13 4.49
N MET A 138 -3.69 6.08 5.15
CA MET A 138 -3.35 4.99 6.08
C MET A 138 -4.31 4.94 7.29
N LYS A 139 -4.66 6.08 7.88
CA LYS A 139 -5.66 6.17 8.96
C LYS A 139 -7.03 5.70 8.48
N LYS A 140 -7.46 6.10 7.28
CA LYS A 140 -8.71 5.68 6.66
C LYS A 140 -8.76 4.16 6.45
N LEU A 141 -7.67 3.55 5.97
CA LEU A 141 -7.59 2.09 5.79
C LEU A 141 -7.67 1.34 7.14
N ARG A 142 -6.97 1.83 8.17
CA ARG A 142 -7.09 1.29 9.53
C ARG A 142 -8.52 1.38 10.04
N ASN A 143 -9.14 2.56 9.91
CA ASN A 143 -10.51 2.80 10.34
C ASN A 143 -11.52 1.93 9.58
N GLN A 144 -11.34 1.75 8.27
CA GLN A 144 -12.18 0.86 7.46
C GLN A 144 -12.12 -0.57 7.99
N ILE A 145 -10.92 -1.07 8.30
CA ILE A 145 -10.76 -2.43 8.84
C ILE A 145 -11.36 -2.54 10.24
N THR A 146 -11.09 -1.59 11.12
CA THR A 146 -11.71 -1.56 12.46
C THR A 146 -13.24 -1.50 12.37
N GLN A 147 -13.78 -0.70 11.46
CA GLN A 147 -15.22 -0.63 11.21
C GLN A 147 -15.78 -1.96 10.73
N LEU A 148 -15.09 -2.68 9.83
CA LEU A 148 -15.50 -4.03 9.41
C LEU A 148 -15.48 -5.02 10.58
N LEU A 149 -14.48 -4.92 11.46
CA LEU A 149 -14.37 -5.75 12.66
C LEU A 149 -15.43 -5.44 13.74
N GLU A 150 -15.92 -4.20 13.79
CA GLU A 150 -16.97 -3.77 14.72
C GLU A 150 -18.38 -3.98 14.15
N SER A 151 -18.52 -3.88 12.83
CA SER A 151 -19.77 -4.16 12.13
C SER A 151 -20.19 -5.62 12.30
N ASP A 152 -21.51 -5.86 12.30
CA ASP A 152 -22.11 -7.19 12.46
C ASP A 152 -21.89 -7.83 13.86
N GLY A 153 -21.81 -6.99 14.90
CA GLY A 153 -21.57 -7.42 16.28
C GLY A 153 -20.14 -7.95 16.49
N GLY A 154 -19.27 -7.70 15.51
CA GLY A 154 -17.90 -8.18 15.43
C GLY A 154 -17.76 -9.68 15.64
N GLY A 155 -18.65 -10.44 14.99
CA GLY A 155 -18.56 -11.88 14.85
C GLY A 155 -17.67 -12.32 13.69
N ARG A 156 -17.91 -13.54 13.19
CA ARG A 156 -17.12 -14.18 12.12
C ARG A 156 -17.24 -13.48 10.76
N THR A 157 -18.41 -12.97 10.40
CA THR A 157 -18.63 -12.28 9.11
C THR A 157 -17.73 -11.04 8.98
N GLY A 158 -17.61 -10.25 10.04
CA GLY A 158 -16.75 -9.06 10.07
C GLY A 158 -15.26 -9.41 9.95
N LEU A 159 -14.83 -10.53 10.55
CA LEU A 159 -13.47 -11.06 10.38
C LEU A 159 -13.22 -11.46 8.92
N ASP A 160 -14.12 -12.20 8.30
CA ASP A 160 -13.94 -12.68 6.92
C ASP A 160 -13.89 -11.51 5.92
N ALA A 161 -14.78 -10.52 6.09
CA ALA A 161 -14.78 -9.31 5.27
C ALA A 161 -13.50 -8.49 5.44
N ALA A 162 -13.00 -8.38 6.67
CA ALA A 162 -11.76 -7.66 6.95
C ALA A 162 -10.52 -8.41 6.42
N THR A 163 -10.49 -9.74 6.52
CA THR A 163 -9.46 -10.59 5.92
C THR A 163 -9.41 -10.39 4.41
N HIS A 164 -10.55 -10.46 3.72
CA HIS A 164 -10.61 -10.21 2.28
C HIS A 164 -10.09 -8.81 1.93
N ARG A 165 -10.41 -7.79 2.74
CA ARG A 165 -9.89 -6.44 2.51
C ARG A 165 -8.37 -6.38 2.64
N ILE A 166 -7.78 -7.02 3.64
CA ILE A 166 -6.32 -7.07 3.78
C ILE A 166 -5.68 -7.85 2.62
N GLU A 167 -6.29 -8.93 2.17
CA GLU A 167 -5.80 -9.69 1.01
C GLU A 167 -5.77 -8.83 -0.26
N THR A 168 -6.80 -8.00 -0.49
CA THR A 168 -6.78 -7.04 -1.61
C THR A 168 -5.64 -6.03 -1.48
N LEU A 169 -5.39 -5.48 -0.28
CA LEU A 169 -4.27 -4.55 -0.03
C LEU A 169 -2.91 -5.24 -0.25
N ARG A 170 -2.78 -6.51 0.14
CA ARG A 170 -1.58 -7.30 -0.11
C ARG A 170 -1.34 -7.52 -1.60
N ALA A 171 -2.40 -7.80 -2.38
CA ALA A 171 -2.30 -7.90 -3.84
C ALA A 171 -1.83 -6.58 -4.47
N LEU A 172 -2.39 -5.44 -4.05
CA LEU A 172 -1.96 -4.11 -4.50
C LEU A 172 -0.50 -3.80 -4.12
N ALA A 173 -0.04 -4.28 -2.95
CA ALA A 173 1.36 -4.10 -2.53
C ALA A 173 2.36 -4.82 -3.46
N THR A 174 1.96 -5.88 -4.17
CA THR A 174 2.83 -6.60 -5.12
C THR A 174 3.22 -5.78 -6.34
N VAL A 175 2.43 -4.77 -6.71
CA VAL A 175 2.71 -3.84 -7.82
C VAL A 175 4.03 -3.09 -7.58
N TRP A 176 4.37 -2.87 -6.31
CA TRP A 176 5.55 -2.12 -5.89
C TRP A 176 6.81 -2.98 -5.73
N LYS A 177 6.78 -4.23 -6.19
CA LYS A 177 7.93 -5.15 -6.09
C LYS A 177 9.16 -4.58 -6.80
N GLY A 178 10.30 -4.55 -6.09
CA GLY A 178 11.55 -3.97 -6.57
C GLY A 178 11.66 -2.45 -6.41
N SER A 179 10.65 -1.78 -5.86
CA SER A 179 10.71 -0.35 -5.52
C SER A 179 11.19 -0.12 -4.09
N ALA A 180 11.60 1.11 -3.77
CA ALA A 180 11.94 1.51 -2.41
C ALA A 180 10.76 1.42 -1.42
N GLU A 181 9.53 1.46 -1.92
CA GLU A 181 8.31 1.44 -1.11
C GLU A 181 7.84 0.04 -0.73
N GLU A 182 8.35 -1.02 -1.40
CA GLU A 182 7.90 -2.40 -1.22
C GLU A 182 7.83 -2.79 0.25
N LYS A 183 8.92 -2.58 0.99
CA LYS A 183 9.03 -3.01 2.38
C LYS A 183 8.11 -2.22 3.32
N ALA A 184 7.93 -0.93 3.08
CA ALA A 184 7.07 -0.09 3.90
C ALA A 184 5.58 -0.47 3.71
N ARG A 185 5.17 -0.76 2.47
CA ARG A 185 3.81 -1.23 2.16
C ARG A 185 3.51 -2.58 2.81
N HIS A 186 4.42 -3.55 2.72
CA HIS A 186 4.25 -4.85 3.37
C HIS A 186 4.13 -4.71 4.89
N ARG A 187 4.97 -3.89 5.52
CA ARG A 187 4.90 -3.63 6.97
C ARG A 187 3.55 -3.06 7.39
N PHE A 188 2.98 -2.14 6.61
CA PHE A 188 1.66 -1.62 6.92
C PHE A 188 0.60 -2.72 6.88
N VAL A 189 0.60 -3.56 5.85
CA VAL A 189 -0.30 -4.72 5.75
C VAL A 189 -0.10 -5.67 6.94
N ASP A 190 1.14 -5.96 7.33
CA ASP A 190 1.44 -6.78 8.52
C ASP A 190 0.85 -6.18 9.81
N THR A 191 0.86 -4.84 9.96
CA THR A 191 0.24 -4.19 11.12
C THR A 191 -1.27 -4.37 11.14
N LEU A 192 -1.93 -4.37 9.98
CA LEU A 192 -3.36 -4.62 9.86
C LEU A 192 -3.68 -6.09 10.15
N GLU A 193 -2.85 -7.03 9.70
CA GLU A 193 -3.01 -8.46 9.99
C GLU A 193 -2.92 -8.75 11.48
N ARG A 194 -2.01 -8.08 12.20
CA ARG A 194 -1.94 -8.17 13.67
C ARG A 194 -3.24 -7.73 14.34
N LEU A 195 -3.92 -6.71 13.82
CA LEU A 195 -5.22 -6.27 14.35
C LEU A 195 -6.32 -7.32 14.11
N LEU A 196 -6.33 -7.98 12.95
CA LEU A 196 -7.27 -9.07 12.68
C LEU A 196 -7.01 -10.26 13.60
N GLU A 197 -5.76 -10.66 13.75
CA GLU A 197 -5.36 -11.80 14.57
C GLU A 197 -5.71 -11.57 16.05
N GLU A 198 -5.49 -10.35 16.55
CA GLU A 198 -5.91 -9.98 17.91
C GLU A 198 -7.43 -10.10 18.07
N ARG A 199 -8.21 -9.58 17.12
CA ARG A 199 -9.67 -9.71 17.15
C ARG A 199 -10.13 -11.16 17.08
N ARG A 200 -9.50 -11.98 16.25
CA ARG A 200 -9.77 -13.41 16.14
C ARG A 200 -9.52 -14.13 17.47
N ARG A 201 -8.40 -13.85 18.13
CA ARG A 201 -8.09 -14.41 19.46
C ARG A 201 -9.12 -14.03 20.51
N ILE A 202 -9.55 -12.77 20.52
CA ILE A 202 -10.59 -12.28 21.44
C ILE A 202 -11.92 -13.01 21.23
N LEU A 203 -12.31 -13.25 19.98
CA LEU A 203 -13.55 -13.98 19.66
C LEU A 203 -13.45 -15.46 20.04
N ASP A 204 -12.34 -16.13 19.75
CA ASP A 204 -12.11 -17.52 20.14
C ASP A 204 -12.08 -17.68 21.66
N HIS A 205 -11.53 -16.70 22.39
CA HIS A 205 -11.54 -16.70 23.85
C HIS A 205 -12.95 -16.53 24.42
N GLN A 206 -13.74 -15.58 23.89
CA GLN A 206 -15.13 -15.37 24.29
C GLN A 206 -15.98 -16.62 24.03
N GLN A 207 -15.79 -17.28 22.89
CA GLN A 207 -16.50 -18.51 22.56
C GLN A 207 -16.17 -19.64 23.54
N LYS A 208 -14.87 -19.82 23.89
CA LYS A 208 -14.46 -20.81 24.90
C LYS A 208 -15.06 -20.55 26.28
N ILE A 209 -15.17 -19.28 26.70
CA ILE A 209 -15.83 -18.91 27.96
C ILE A 209 -17.33 -19.24 27.90
N ALA A 210 -18.01 -18.89 26.80
CA ALA A 210 -19.42 -19.20 26.61
C ALA A 210 -19.68 -20.72 26.66
N ASP A 211 -18.83 -21.52 26.02
CA ASP A 211 -18.93 -22.98 26.02
C ASP A 211 -18.70 -23.61 27.41
N GLN A 212 -17.76 -23.05 28.20
CA GLN A 212 -17.55 -23.49 29.59
C GLN A 212 -18.74 -23.13 30.49
N ASN A 213 -19.33 -21.96 30.28
CA ASN A 213 -20.47 -21.51 31.09
C ASN A 213 -21.77 -22.27 30.74
N GLN A 214 -21.91 -22.75 29.49
CA GLN A 214 -23.01 -23.63 29.08
C GLN A 214 -22.79 -25.09 29.47
N ARG A 215 -21.54 -25.53 29.66
CA ARG A 215 -21.19 -26.82 30.28
C ARG A 215 -21.10 -26.72 31.81
N GLY A 216 -22.08 -26.06 32.43
CA GLY A 216 -22.27 -26.05 33.89
C GLY A 216 -22.04 -27.44 34.50
N PRO A 217 -21.50 -27.49 35.73
CA PRO A 217 -20.87 -28.69 36.28
C PRO A 217 -21.84 -29.85 36.14
N LYS A 218 -21.50 -30.83 35.29
CA LYS A 218 -22.18 -32.12 35.28
C LYS A 218 -22.16 -32.60 36.72
N SER A 219 -23.33 -32.59 37.33
CA SER A 219 -23.62 -33.14 38.64
C SER A 219 -23.01 -34.53 38.70
N ARG A 220 -21.84 -34.64 39.33
CA ARG A 220 -21.34 -35.90 39.84
C ARG A 220 -22.08 -36.13 41.16
N SER A 221 -23.37 -36.41 41.04
CA SER A 221 -24.15 -37.02 42.09
C SER A 221 -23.57 -38.41 42.34
N GLU A 222 -23.38 -38.72 43.63
CA GLU A 222 -23.15 -40.05 44.21
C GLU A 222 -21.73 -40.63 44.12
N GLN A 223 -20.93 -40.37 45.16
CA GLN A 223 -20.69 -41.33 46.27
C GLN A 223 -19.39 -40.94 47.01
N LYS A 224 -19.52 -40.42 48.23
CA LYS A 224 -19.08 -41.09 49.46
C LYS A 224 -19.29 -40.13 50.64
N ARG A 225 -20.13 -40.59 51.57
CA ARG A 225 -20.35 -39.99 52.90
C ARG A 225 -19.04 -40.02 53.68
N ASP A 226 -18.73 -38.92 54.34
CA ASP A 226 -18.51 -38.85 55.80
C ASP A 226 -18.32 -37.37 56.16
N SER A 227 -19.30 -36.77 56.85
CA SER A 227 -19.24 -36.62 58.30
C SER A 227 -18.14 -35.65 58.72
N ASP A 228 -18.40 -34.33 58.67
CA ASP A 228 -18.31 -33.51 59.87
C ASP A 228 -18.95 -32.13 59.66
N SER A 229 -19.65 -31.70 60.70
CA SER A 229 -20.38 -30.47 60.85
C SER A 229 -19.44 -29.26 60.89
N GLY A 230 -19.58 -28.30 59.97
CA GLY A 230 -18.83 -27.05 60.11
C GLY A 230 -19.08 -26.00 59.03
N GLY A 231 -20.22 -25.30 59.14
CA GLY A 231 -20.37 -23.85 58.86
C GLY A 231 -19.99 -23.25 57.48
N PRO A 232 -20.80 -22.32 56.93
CA PRO A 232 -20.59 -21.70 55.61
C PRO A 232 -19.52 -20.59 55.60
N GLY A 233 -18.29 -20.88 56.05
CA GLY A 233 -17.18 -19.91 56.12
C GLY A 233 -15.75 -20.48 56.01
N GLY A 234 -15.60 -21.78 55.72
CA GLY A 234 -14.32 -22.51 55.90
C GLY A 234 -13.33 -22.55 54.73
N GLY A 235 -13.52 -21.76 53.65
CA GLY A 235 -12.66 -21.85 52.45
C GLY A 235 -11.25 -21.29 52.63
N LEU A 236 -11.12 -20.17 53.35
CA LEU A 236 -9.85 -19.45 53.51
C LEU A 236 -8.95 -20.07 54.59
N PHE A 237 -9.54 -20.47 55.72
CA PHE A 237 -8.82 -21.10 56.84
C PHE A 237 -8.16 -22.43 56.45
N ARG A 238 -8.77 -23.18 55.52
CA ARG A 238 -8.22 -24.45 55.03
C ARG A 238 -6.97 -24.27 54.17
N ASN A 239 -6.87 -23.16 53.42
CA ASN A 239 -5.68 -22.84 52.64
C ASN A 239 -4.52 -22.40 53.56
N LEU A 240 -4.83 -21.58 54.58
CA LEU A 240 -3.85 -21.15 55.59
C LEU A 240 -3.34 -22.30 56.47
N GLN A 241 -4.18 -23.28 56.78
CA GLN A 241 -3.77 -24.46 57.53
C GLN A 241 -2.72 -25.29 56.78
N ARG A 242 -2.86 -25.41 55.46
CA ARG A 242 -1.91 -26.11 54.60
C ARG A 242 -0.56 -25.39 54.53
N LEU A 243 -0.57 -24.07 54.40
CA LEU A 243 0.64 -23.24 54.43
C LEU A 243 1.34 -23.29 55.80
N ARG A 244 0.59 -23.36 56.90
CA ARG A 244 1.16 -23.53 58.23
C ARG A 244 1.89 -24.87 58.35
N GLU A 245 1.27 -25.96 57.88
CA GLU A 245 1.89 -27.30 57.96
C GLU A 245 3.17 -27.41 57.11
N GLU A 246 3.23 -26.73 55.97
CA GLU A 246 4.39 -26.70 55.07
C GLU A 246 5.60 -25.94 55.67
N ILE A 247 5.36 -24.89 56.49
CA ILE A 247 6.43 -24.10 57.10
C ILE A 247 7.11 -24.81 58.29
N TYR A 248 6.46 -25.79 58.91
CA TYR A 248 7.00 -26.50 60.08
C TYR A 248 7.63 -27.88 59.77
N LEU A 249 7.74 -28.24 58.48
CA LEU A 249 8.28 -29.52 58.03
C LEU A 249 9.66 -29.42 57.35
N GLU A 250 10.36 -28.29 57.52
CA GLU A 250 11.78 -28.09 57.15
C GLU A 250 12.68 -27.93 58.39
#